data_AF-A0A9E0ASV4-F1
#
_entry.id   AF-A0A9E0ASV4-F1
#
_cell.length_a   1.000
_cell.length_b   1.000
_cell.length_c   1.000
_cell.angle_alpha   90.00
_cell.angle_beta   90.00
_cell.angle_gamma   90.00
#
_symmetry.space_group_name_H-M   'P 1'
#
loop_
_entity.id
_entity.type
_entity.pdbx_description
1 polymer ?
#
loop_
_entity_poly.entity_id
_entity_poly.type
_entity_poly.pdbx_seq_one_letter_code
_entity_poly.pdbx_strand_id
1 'polypeptide(L)' 'TIEPKDRIAQIVLAPYITADFNEVEELDDTERGEGGFGSTGTK' A
#
# COMPACT_ATOMS: atom_id res chain seq x y z
N THR A 1 -5.45 -31.00 -2.87
CA THR A 1 -6.69 -30.57 -2.19
C THR A 1 -6.28 -29.97 -0.86
N ILE A 2 -6.99 -28.94 -0.38
CA ILE A 2 -6.78 -28.39 0.97
C ILE A 2 -7.71 -29.15 1.90
N GLU A 3 -7.18 -29.64 3.01
CA GLU A 3 -7.91 -30.47 3.97
C GLU A 3 -8.29 -29.67 5.23
N PRO A 4 -9.32 -30.13 5.97
CA PRO A 4 -9.67 -29.52 7.24
C PRO A 4 -8.46 -29.45 8.19
N LYS A 5 -8.18 -28.24 8.70
CA LYS A 5 -7.06 -27.88 9.62
C LYS A 5 -5.70 -27.64 8.96
N ASP A 6 -5.61 -27.63 7.63
CA ASP A 6 -4.38 -27.19 6.98
C ASP A 6 -4.10 -25.71 7.27
N ARG A 7 -2.85 -25.42 7.68
CA ARG A 7 -2.37 -24.06 7.85
C ARG A 7 -1.92 -23.52 6.50
N ILE A 8 -2.80 -22.80 5.81
CA ILE A 8 -2.57 -22.28 4.45
C ILE A 8 -2.34 -20.76 4.40
N ALA A 9 -2.36 -20.10 5.56
CA ALA A 9 -2.12 -18.66 5.70
C ALA A 9 -1.63 -18.36 7.13
N GLN A 10 -1.24 -17.10 7.36
CA GLN A 10 -0.85 -16.58 8.66
C GLN A 10 -1.46 -15.20 8.89
N ILE A 11 -1.71 -14.87 10.16
CA ILE A 11 -2.18 -13.54 10.57
C ILE A 11 -0.98 -12.62 10.80
N VAL A 12 -1.08 -11.38 10.34
CA VAL A 12 -0.13 -10.30 10.65
C VAL A 12 -0.91 -9.20 11.37
N LEU A 13 -0.47 -8.85 12.58
CA LEU A 13 -1.01 -7.73 13.34
C LEU A 13 -0.10 -6.52 13.10
N ALA A 14 -0.58 -5.56 12.32
CA ALA A 14 0.13 -4.31 12.04
C ALA A 14 -0.70 -3.12 12.54
N PRO A 15 -0.06 -2.10 13.15
CA PRO A 15 -0.75 -0.86 13.47
C PRO A 15 -1.25 -0.19 12.19
N TYR A 16 -2.40 0.46 12.27
CA TYR A 16 -2.91 1.30 11.20
C TYR A 16 -3.38 2.62 11.78
N ILE A 17 -3.41 3.64 10.92
CA ILE A 17 -3.91 4.97 11.25
C ILE A 17 -5.20 5.17 10.46
N THR A 18 -6.23 5.68 11.12
CA THR A 18 -7.45 6.16 10.45
C THR A 18 -7.21 7.58 9.98
N ALA A 19 -7.42 7.85 8.71
CA ALA A 19 -7.31 9.18 8.15
C ALA A 19 -8.70 9.80 7.95
N ASP A 20 -8.80 11.10 8.25
CA ASP A 20 -9.92 11.94 7.83
C ASP A 20 -9.50 12.66 6.54
N PHE A 21 -10.30 12.51 5.48
CA PHE A 21 -9.99 13.13 4.20
C PHE A 21 -10.35 14.62 4.22
N ASN A 22 -9.43 15.45 3.74
CA ASN A 22 -9.66 16.87 3.49
C ASN A 22 -9.56 17.12 1.99
N GLU A 23 -10.67 17.51 1.37
CA GLU A 23 -10.75 17.78 -0.06
C GLU A 23 -10.05 19.11 -0.40
N VAL A 24 -9.22 19.10 -1.45
CA VAL A 24 -8.50 20.25 -1.97
C VAL A 24 -8.51 20.22 -3.49
N GLU A 25 -8.39 21.38 -4.13
CA GLU A 25 -8.37 21.47 -5.60
C GLU A 25 -7.10 20.85 -6.20
N GLU A 26 -5.94 21.08 -5.58
CA GLU A 26 -4.64 20.59 -6.04
C GLU A 26 -3.76 20.17 -4.84
N LEU A 27 -2.85 19.22 -5.07
CA LEU A 27 -1.84 18.78 -4.11
C LEU A 27 -0.51 19.50 -4.35
N ASP A 28 0.30 19.65 -3.30
CA ASP A 28 1.66 20.17 -3.45
C ASP A 28 2.56 19.23 -4.27
N ASP A 29 3.47 19.82 -5.03
CA ASP A 29 4.49 19.07 -5.78
C ASP A 29 5.48 18.36 -4.84
N THR A 30 6.02 17.23 -5.31
CA THR A 30 7.11 16.50 -4.64
C THR A 30 8.15 16.07 -5.66
N GLU A 31 9.37 15.74 -5.22
CA GLU A 31 10.43 15.22 -6.10
C GLU A 31 9.99 13.96 -6.88
N ARG A 32 9.07 13.16 -6.31
CA ARG A 32 8.55 11.95 -6.96
C ARG A 32 7.44 12.26 -7.97
N GLY A 33 6.63 13.29 -7.69
CA GLY A 33 5.44 13.63 -8.47
C GLY A 33 4.53 12.41 -8.72
N GLU A 34 4.08 12.27 -9.96
CA GLU A 34 3.24 11.17 -10.43
C GLU A 34 4.00 9.85 -10.69
N GLY A 35 5.31 9.79 -10.42
CA GLY A 35 6.13 8.63 -10.72
C GLY A 35 5.63 7.35 -10.05
N GLY A 36 5.49 6.26 -10.80
CA GLY A 36 5.04 4.95 -10.32
C GLY A 36 5.53 3.82 -11.22
N PHE A 37 5.07 2.58 -10.97
CA PHE A 37 5.29 1.44 -11.87
C PHE A 37 6.76 1.22 -12.31
N GLY A 38 7.68 1.14 -11.35
CA GLY A 38 9.09 0.93 -11.67
C GLY A 38 9.78 2.16 -12.27
N SER A 39 9.26 3.37 -11.99
CA SER A 39 9.84 4.66 -12.41
C SER A 39 11.32 4.85 -12.04
N THR A 40 11.84 4.08 -11.09
CA THR A 40 13.24 4.11 -10.65
C THR A 40 14.16 3.18 -11.47
N GLY A 41 13.60 2.37 -12.38
CA GLY A 41 14.35 1.36 -13.13
C GLY A 41 14.87 0.21 -12.27
N THR A 42 15.54 -0.76 -12.90
CA THR A 42 15.95 -2.03 -12.28
C THR A 42 17.39 -2.45 -12.66
N LYS A 43 18.33 -1.51 -12.80
CA LYS A 43 19.71 -1.85 -13.20
C LYS A 43 20.41 -2.73 -12.16
#